data_AF-A0A1E7F805-F1
#
_entry.id   AF-A0A1E7F805-F1
#
_cell.length_a   1.000
_cell.length_b   1.000
_cell.length_c   1.000
_cell.angle_alpha   90.00
_cell.angle_beta   90.00
_cell.angle_gamma   90.00
#
_symmetry.space_group_name_H-M   'P 1'
#
loop_
_entity.id
_entity.type
_entity.pdbx_description
1 polymer ?
#
loop_
_entity_poly.entity_id
_entity_poly.type
_entity_poly.pdbx_seq_one_letter_code
_entity_poly.pdbx_strand_id
1 'polypeptide(L)'
;MMTTTRFTTVTTTVVLLIVLLSSMITYSSAFGLGSSAKNSPLFSSKTTSSLAATTVVDDPKAKKPYSPKWVKKQNLADTAGGIKSLGFDKVGLKGTIPVVFKQGNNTVSTKAWAGQPIRDVASQAGQYIQYGCGKGECGTCECMMNGKWVRPCIETIPATSLAEGELILSLKATTAKKTNSGTFFSIRSFLMGFYNNILGMLGFFKFRKRANKNWEERQEYENLIAKKTAEKKLLKQKQQFDELNNGGGGSGGAPGMA
;
A
#
# COMPACT_ATOMS: atom_id res chain seq x y z
N MET A 1 -13.84 70.13 26.48
CA MET A 1 -14.95 69.20 26.76
C MET A 1 -15.11 68.26 25.56
N MET A 2 -15.48 67.00 25.84
CA MET A 2 -15.83 65.87 24.93
C MET A 2 -14.64 65.18 24.22
N THR A 3 -14.14 64.00 24.64
CA THR A 3 -14.65 62.60 24.73
C THR A 3 -14.80 61.86 23.39
N THR A 4 -13.81 61.04 23.02
CA THR A 4 -13.94 60.02 21.95
C THR A 4 -13.08 58.78 22.23
N THR A 5 -13.58 57.84 23.04
CA THR A 5 -12.92 56.54 23.33
C THR A 5 -13.97 55.43 23.48
N ARG A 6 -14.71 55.06 22.42
CA ARG A 6 -15.66 53.93 22.48
C ARG A 6 -15.89 53.13 21.17
N PHE A 7 -14.89 52.97 20.29
CA PHE A 7 -15.12 52.23 19.03
C PHE A 7 -14.26 50.97 18.79
N THR A 8 -13.32 50.63 19.66
CA THR A 8 -12.38 49.51 19.40
C THR A 8 -12.71 48.20 20.12
N THR A 9 -13.71 48.16 21.00
CA THR A 9 -14.04 46.94 21.78
C THR A 9 -15.16 46.09 21.20
N VAL A 10 -15.86 46.56 20.16
CA VAL A 10 -17.00 45.82 19.56
C VAL A 10 -16.55 44.83 18.47
N THR A 11 -15.38 45.03 17.85
CA THR A 11 -14.92 44.19 16.73
C THR A 11 -14.23 42.90 17.17
N THR A 12 -13.66 42.83 18.36
CA THR A 12 -12.92 41.64 18.84
C THR A 12 -13.83 40.56 19.44
N THR A 13 -14.99 40.94 19.98
CA THR A 13 -15.93 39.97 20.58
C THR A 13 -16.76 39.23 19.52
N VAL A 14 -17.07 39.85 18.37
CA VAL A 14 -17.81 39.21 17.27
C VAL A 14 -16.98 38.13 16.56
N VAL A 15 -15.66 38.32 16.42
CA VAL A 15 -14.77 37.33 15.78
C VAL A 15 -14.58 36.09 16.64
N LEU A 16 -14.59 36.22 17.97
CA LEU A 16 -14.41 35.09 18.88
C LEU A 16 -15.68 34.22 19.01
N LEU A 17 -16.86 34.81 18.78
CA LEU A 17 -18.15 34.10 18.78
C LEU A 17 -18.37 33.25 17.51
N ILE A 18 -17.82 33.69 16.36
CA ILE A 18 -17.90 32.95 15.08
C ILE A 18 -17.00 31.70 15.07
N VAL A 19 -15.87 31.72 15.80
CA VAL A 19 -14.96 30.56 15.90
C VAL A 19 -15.50 29.49 16.87
N LEU A 20 -16.33 29.85 17.84
CA LEU A 20 -16.93 28.88 18.77
C LEU A 20 -18.20 28.20 18.22
N LEU A 21 -18.91 28.82 17.26
CA LEU A 21 -20.10 28.23 16.64
C LEU A 21 -19.83 27.25 15.49
N SER A 22 -18.59 27.13 15.02
CA SER A 22 -18.20 26.25 13.90
C SER A 22 -17.71 24.86 14.33
N SER A 23 -17.80 24.50 15.61
CA SER A 23 -17.39 23.19 16.15
C SER A 23 -18.54 22.27 16.58
N MET A 24 -19.81 22.61 16.25
CA MET A 24 -21.00 21.84 16.68
C MET A 24 -21.87 21.28 15.54
N ILE A 25 -21.38 21.21 14.30
CA ILE A 25 -22.12 20.58 13.20
C ILE A 25 -21.21 19.62 12.43
N THR A 26 -21.14 18.37 12.89
CA THR A 26 -21.03 17.13 12.06
C THR A 26 -20.81 15.91 12.97
N TYR A 27 -21.86 15.49 13.66
CA TYR A 27 -21.97 14.10 14.15
C TYR A 27 -23.37 13.55 13.87
N SER A 28 -23.39 12.31 13.37
CA SER A 28 -24.53 11.42 13.02
C SER A 28 -24.91 11.49 11.54
N SER A 29 -24.84 10.42 10.71
CA SER A 29 -25.32 9.03 10.87
C SER A 29 -24.35 8.01 10.22
N ALA A 30 -23.84 6.99 10.92
CA ALA A 30 -24.44 5.68 11.23
C ALA A 30 -24.37 4.65 10.08
N PHE A 31 -23.60 3.56 10.28
CA PHE A 31 -23.78 2.14 9.89
C PHE A 31 -22.42 1.44 10.13
N GLY A 32 -22.20 0.45 10.98
CA GLY A 32 -23.00 -0.26 11.97
C GLY A 32 -22.06 -1.27 12.65
N LEU A 33 -21.84 -1.10 13.96
CA LEU A 33 -21.31 -2.12 14.87
C LEU A 33 -22.47 -2.48 15.81
N GLY A 34 -22.82 -3.75 15.87
CA GLY A 34 -23.48 -4.35 17.03
C GLY A 34 -22.60 -5.52 17.47
N SER A 35 -22.39 -5.85 18.74
CA SER A 35 -22.86 -5.33 20.03
C SER A 35 -21.84 -5.88 21.06
N SER A 36 -21.43 -5.09 22.06
CA SER A 36 -21.88 -5.21 23.47
C SER A 36 -21.49 -6.55 24.14
N ALA A 37 -20.87 -6.65 25.31
CA ALA A 37 -20.85 -5.75 26.44
C ALA A 37 -19.68 -6.08 27.38
N LYS A 38 -19.19 -5.03 28.04
CA LYS A 38 -18.80 -4.90 29.45
C LYS A 38 -18.85 -6.18 30.32
N ASN A 39 -17.77 -6.42 31.06
CA ASN A 39 -17.76 -6.32 32.53
C ASN A 39 -16.37 -6.63 33.08
N SER A 40 -15.74 -5.63 33.68
CA SER A 40 -14.74 -5.84 34.73
C SER A 40 -15.47 -6.15 36.05
N PRO A 41 -14.85 -6.98 36.90
CA PRO A 41 -14.80 -6.59 38.30
C PRO A 41 -13.39 -6.70 38.89
N LEU A 42 -13.02 -5.68 39.66
CA LEU A 42 -12.09 -5.79 40.78
C LEU A 42 -12.71 -6.71 41.84
N PHE A 43 -11.98 -7.70 42.35
CA PHE A 43 -12.11 -8.29 43.70
C PHE A 43 -10.81 -9.08 43.95
N SER A 44 -9.90 -8.60 44.81
CA SER A 44 -9.84 -8.75 46.28
C SER A 44 -9.48 -10.16 46.74
N SER A 45 -8.42 -10.22 47.54
CA SER A 45 -7.84 -11.35 48.23
C SER A 45 -8.83 -12.16 49.08
N LYS A 46 -8.63 -13.49 49.18
CA LYS A 46 -8.36 -14.21 50.45
C LYS A 46 -8.41 -15.73 50.28
N THR A 47 -7.38 -16.35 50.84
CA THR A 47 -7.31 -17.70 51.38
C THR A 47 -8.52 -18.03 52.26
N THR A 48 -9.20 -19.15 52.01
CA THR A 48 -9.84 -19.97 53.06
C THR A 48 -10.01 -21.41 52.57
N SER A 49 -9.34 -22.30 53.29
CA SER A 49 -9.52 -23.74 53.31
C SER A 49 -10.93 -24.11 53.76
N SER A 50 -11.54 -25.11 53.15
CA SER A 50 -12.49 -25.98 53.85
C SER A 50 -12.55 -27.36 53.19
N LEU A 51 -12.27 -28.36 54.03
CA LEU A 51 -12.38 -29.79 53.79
C LEU A 51 -13.84 -30.26 53.57
N ALA A 52 -13.92 -31.54 53.18
CA ALA A 52 -15.03 -32.51 53.27
C ALA A 52 -15.68 -32.80 51.89
N ALA A 53 -15.25 -33.87 51.20
CA ALA A 53 -15.56 -35.29 51.42
C ALA A 53 -16.90 -35.70 50.81
N THR A 54 -16.88 -36.44 49.71
CA THR A 54 -17.54 -37.76 49.61
C THR A 54 -17.12 -38.52 48.36
N THR A 55 -17.02 -39.82 48.57
CA THR A 55 -16.45 -40.88 47.75
C THR A 55 -17.38 -41.29 46.61
N VAL A 56 -16.88 -41.28 45.37
CA VAL A 56 -17.25 -42.26 44.35
C VAL A 56 -15.97 -42.67 43.64
N VAL A 57 -15.65 -43.95 43.74
CA VAL A 57 -14.45 -44.59 43.21
C VAL A 57 -14.72 -44.89 41.75
N ASP A 58 -14.51 -43.89 40.88
CA ASP A 58 -14.43 -44.11 39.43
C ASP A 58 -12.97 -43.99 39.02
N ASP A 59 -12.47 -45.06 38.41
CA ASP A 59 -11.09 -45.19 37.93
C ASP A 59 -10.61 -43.90 37.24
N PRO A 60 -9.42 -43.36 37.61
CA PRO A 60 -8.91 -42.15 37.00
C PRO A 60 -8.48 -42.43 35.56
N LYS A 61 -9.42 -42.35 34.62
CA LYS A 61 -9.08 -42.10 33.21
C LYS A 61 -8.39 -40.74 33.18
N ALA A 62 -7.06 -40.78 33.20
CA ALA A 62 -6.20 -39.61 33.12
C ALA A 62 -6.73 -38.67 32.04
N LYS A 63 -7.30 -37.54 32.47
CA LYS A 63 -7.83 -36.52 31.55
C LYS A 63 -6.64 -36.03 30.74
N LYS A 64 -6.63 -36.32 29.42
CA LYS A 64 -5.56 -35.86 28.52
C LYS A 64 -5.43 -34.35 28.69
N PRO A 65 -4.20 -33.80 28.84
CA PRO A 65 -4.01 -32.37 29.01
C PRO A 65 -4.67 -31.62 27.85
N TYR A 66 -5.41 -30.56 28.18
CA TYR A 66 -6.12 -29.74 27.20
C TYR A 66 -5.10 -29.15 26.21
N SER A 67 -5.10 -29.65 24.98
CA SER A 67 -4.36 -29.04 23.88
C SER A 67 -5.24 -27.96 23.25
N PRO A 68 -4.83 -26.69 23.25
CA PRO A 68 -5.65 -25.63 22.69
C PRO A 68 -5.92 -25.86 21.20
N LYS A 69 -7.12 -25.49 20.74
CA LYS A 69 -7.57 -25.72 19.36
C LYS A 69 -6.69 -25.04 18.29
N TRP A 70 -5.90 -24.04 18.66
CA TRP A 70 -4.95 -23.35 17.77
C TRP A 70 -3.59 -24.06 17.65
N VAL A 71 -3.33 -25.10 18.44
CA VAL A 71 -2.13 -25.92 18.26
C VAL A 71 -2.30 -26.67 16.95
N LYS A 72 -1.47 -26.30 15.97
CA LYS A 72 -1.43 -26.96 14.66
C LYS A 72 -1.22 -28.45 14.91
N LYS A 73 -2.20 -29.25 14.50
CA LYS A 73 -2.03 -30.71 14.44
C LYS A 73 -0.78 -30.97 13.61
N GLN A 74 0.09 -31.87 14.06
CA GLN A 74 1.28 -32.23 13.29
C GLN A 74 0.84 -32.60 11.87
N ASN A 75 1.34 -31.86 10.89
CA ASN A 75 1.04 -32.20 9.50
C ASN A 75 1.90 -33.42 9.14
N LEU A 76 1.46 -34.20 8.17
CA LEU A 76 2.27 -35.32 7.66
C LEU A 76 3.69 -34.88 7.28
N ALA A 77 3.88 -33.63 6.85
CA ALA A 77 5.20 -33.07 6.57
C ALA A 77 6.11 -32.95 7.82
N ASP A 78 5.52 -32.64 8.98
CA ASP A 78 6.26 -32.53 10.26
C ASP A 78 6.63 -33.93 10.79
N THR A 79 5.76 -34.92 10.59
CA THR A 79 5.98 -36.31 11.02
C THR A 79 6.89 -37.10 10.08
N ALA A 80 6.77 -36.86 8.77
CA ALA A 80 7.50 -37.60 7.75
C ALA A 80 8.94 -37.08 7.57
N GLY A 81 9.23 -35.83 7.95
CA GLY A 81 10.54 -35.22 7.71
C GLY A 81 10.67 -34.70 6.28
N GLY A 82 11.57 -33.72 6.10
CA GLY A 82 11.73 -33.05 4.81
C GLY A 82 12.24 -33.97 3.69
N ILE A 83 12.06 -33.54 2.43
CA ILE A 83 12.46 -34.22 1.19
C ILE A 83 13.89 -34.79 1.23
N LYS A 84 14.81 -34.08 1.90
CA LYS A 84 16.21 -34.51 2.05
C LYS A 84 16.39 -35.80 2.86
N SER A 85 15.46 -36.13 3.77
CA SER A 85 15.58 -37.26 4.70
C SER A 85 14.90 -38.53 4.22
N LEU A 86 13.78 -38.40 3.48
CA LEU A 86 12.98 -39.56 3.05
C LEU A 86 13.33 -40.09 1.65
N GLY A 87 14.12 -39.34 0.88
CA GLY A 87 14.40 -39.68 -0.52
C GLY A 87 13.22 -39.40 -1.45
N PHE A 88 13.51 -39.17 -2.72
CA PHE A 88 12.54 -38.73 -3.73
C PHE A 88 11.40 -39.73 -3.96
N ASP A 89 11.68 -41.02 -3.74
CA ASP A 89 10.74 -42.09 -4.03
C ASP A 89 9.59 -42.14 -3.00
N LYS A 90 9.82 -41.70 -1.76
CA LYS A 90 8.79 -41.67 -0.70
C LYS A 90 7.91 -40.43 -0.72
N VAL A 91 8.38 -39.34 -1.33
CA VAL A 91 7.63 -38.07 -1.42
C VAL A 91 6.68 -38.07 -2.63
N GLY A 92 6.63 -39.16 -3.40
CA GLY A 92 5.73 -39.28 -4.54
C GLY A 92 6.13 -38.40 -5.72
N LEU A 93 7.42 -38.05 -5.85
CA LEU A 93 7.93 -37.41 -7.06
C LEU A 93 7.91 -38.42 -8.20
N LYS A 94 6.87 -38.34 -9.03
CA LYS A 94 6.70 -39.19 -10.21
C LYS A 94 7.46 -38.56 -11.38
N GLY A 95 8.41 -39.27 -11.97
CA GLY A 95 9.11 -38.86 -13.17
C GLY A 95 10.26 -39.81 -13.52
N THR A 96 10.63 -39.85 -14.80
CA THR A 96 11.71 -40.72 -15.31
C THR A 96 13.05 -39.98 -15.38
N ILE A 97 13.02 -38.66 -15.60
CA ILE A 97 14.22 -37.86 -15.86
C ILE A 97 14.71 -37.24 -14.55
N PRO A 98 15.97 -37.49 -14.12
CA PRO A 98 16.57 -36.79 -12.99
C PRO A 98 16.96 -35.37 -13.40
N VAL A 99 16.49 -34.39 -12.62
CA VAL A 99 16.72 -32.96 -12.82
C VAL A 99 17.42 -32.40 -11.59
N VAL A 100 18.55 -31.73 -11.78
CA VAL A 100 19.34 -31.13 -10.70
C VAL A 100 19.39 -29.62 -10.82
N PHE A 101 18.82 -28.95 -9.83
CA PHE A 101 18.88 -27.50 -9.67
C PHE A 101 20.11 -27.12 -8.86
N LYS A 102 20.99 -26.31 -9.44
CA LYS A 102 22.15 -25.71 -8.78
C LYS A 102 21.88 -24.22 -8.55
N GLN A 103 21.85 -23.79 -7.29
CA GLN A 103 21.71 -22.39 -6.91
C GLN A 103 22.81 -22.00 -5.91
N GLY A 104 23.92 -21.46 -6.44
CA GLY A 104 25.11 -21.22 -5.62
C GLY A 104 25.63 -22.53 -5.02
N ASN A 105 25.65 -22.62 -3.69
CA ASN A 105 26.10 -23.82 -2.95
C ASN A 105 24.97 -24.82 -2.67
N ASN A 106 23.73 -24.49 -3.01
CA ASN A 106 22.59 -25.38 -2.79
C ASN A 106 22.32 -26.20 -4.05
N THR A 107 22.32 -27.53 -3.90
CA THR A 107 21.94 -28.47 -4.94
C THR A 107 20.68 -29.20 -4.50
N VAL A 108 19.64 -29.15 -5.34
CA VAL A 108 18.40 -29.91 -5.11
C VAL A 108 18.06 -30.70 -6.37
N SER A 109 18.00 -32.01 -6.22
CA SER A 109 17.58 -32.94 -7.25
C SER A 109 16.07 -33.17 -7.19
N THR A 110 15.45 -33.52 -8.33
CA THR A 110 14.05 -33.95 -8.47
C THR A 110 13.90 -34.86 -9.68
N LYS A 111 12.73 -35.49 -9.83
CA LYS A 111 12.38 -36.29 -11.01
C LYS A 111 11.23 -35.60 -11.76
N ALA A 112 11.26 -35.65 -13.09
CA ALA A 112 10.25 -35.03 -13.94
C ALA A 112 9.93 -35.87 -15.19
N TRP A 113 8.87 -35.50 -15.90
CA TRP A 113 8.46 -36.10 -17.18
C TRP A 113 8.98 -35.27 -18.35
N ALA A 114 9.22 -35.91 -19.50
CA ALA A 114 9.50 -35.20 -20.74
C ALA A 114 8.30 -34.32 -21.12
N GLY A 115 8.55 -33.08 -21.54
CA GLY A 115 7.50 -32.11 -21.86
C GLY A 115 6.88 -31.40 -20.65
N GLN A 116 7.22 -31.77 -19.41
CA GLN A 116 6.74 -31.07 -18.22
C GLN A 116 7.35 -29.65 -18.18
N PRO A 117 6.58 -28.59 -17.85
CA PRO A 117 7.11 -27.23 -17.75
C PRO A 117 8.10 -27.12 -16.60
N ILE A 118 9.25 -26.49 -16.86
CA ILE A 118 10.34 -26.38 -15.88
C ILE A 118 9.88 -25.62 -14.62
N ARG A 119 8.95 -24.68 -14.77
CA ARG A 119 8.33 -23.95 -13.65
C ARG A 119 7.71 -24.87 -12.59
N ASP A 120 6.98 -25.88 -13.04
CA ASP A 120 6.26 -26.76 -12.12
C ASP A 120 7.23 -27.74 -11.46
N VAL A 121 8.25 -28.18 -12.19
CA VAL A 121 9.32 -29.04 -11.67
C VAL A 121 10.16 -28.30 -10.62
N ALA A 122 10.51 -27.04 -10.85
CA ALA A 122 11.20 -26.21 -9.86
C ALA A 122 10.33 -26.00 -8.60
N SER A 123 9.03 -25.79 -8.78
CA SER A 123 8.08 -25.67 -7.66
C SER A 123 7.97 -26.98 -6.86
N GLN A 124 7.96 -28.14 -7.53
CA GLN A 124 8.03 -29.46 -6.91
C GLN A 124 9.35 -29.69 -6.16
N ALA A 125 10.45 -29.16 -6.66
CA ALA A 125 11.76 -29.17 -6.01
C ALA A 125 11.85 -28.24 -4.79
N GLY A 126 10.85 -27.38 -4.57
CA GLY A 126 10.94 -26.29 -3.61
C GLY A 126 12.00 -25.25 -3.98
N GLN A 127 12.41 -25.21 -5.26
CA GLN A 127 13.34 -24.21 -5.77
C GLN A 127 12.58 -22.99 -6.25
N TYR A 128 12.87 -21.84 -5.61
CA TYR A 128 12.22 -20.59 -5.94
C TYR A 128 12.93 -19.89 -7.09
N ILE A 129 12.24 -19.80 -8.23
CA ILE A 129 12.66 -19.04 -9.41
C ILE A 129 11.80 -17.78 -9.47
N GLN A 130 12.44 -16.62 -9.64
CA GLN A 130 11.72 -15.36 -9.81
C GLN A 130 11.15 -15.26 -11.23
N TYR A 131 9.83 -15.11 -11.33
CA TYR A 131 9.13 -14.88 -12.59
C TYR A 131 8.63 -13.45 -12.64
N GLY A 132 8.88 -12.76 -13.76
CA GLY A 132 8.33 -11.42 -14.04
C GLY A 132 7.03 -11.52 -14.83
N CYS A 133 7.13 -11.60 -16.16
CA CYS A 133 5.98 -11.61 -17.06
C CYS A 133 5.32 -12.99 -17.27
N GLY A 134 6.03 -14.09 -16.99
CA GLY A 134 5.56 -15.45 -17.25
C GLY A 134 5.46 -15.86 -18.73
N LYS A 135 5.58 -14.91 -19.66
CA LYS A 135 5.59 -15.09 -21.13
C LYS A 135 7.00 -15.10 -21.74
N GLY A 136 8.02 -15.13 -20.88
CA GLY A 136 9.43 -15.10 -21.26
C GLY A 136 9.94 -13.86 -21.99
N GLU A 137 9.20 -12.76 -22.09
CA GLU A 137 9.71 -11.51 -22.70
C GLU A 137 10.72 -10.80 -21.79
N CYS A 138 10.53 -10.86 -20.47
CA CYS A 138 11.29 -10.04 -19.51
C CYS A 138 12.69 -10.55 -19.15
N GLY A 139 13.07 -11.78 -19.52
CA GLY A 139 14.37 -12.38 -19.17
C GLY A 139 14.64 -12.64 -17.67
N THR A 140 13.79 -12.18 -16.76
CA THR A 140 13.99 -12.30 -15.29
C THR A 140 14.27 -13.71 -14.79
N CYS A 141 13.66 -14.72 -15.40
CA CYS A 141 13.77 -16.12 -14.97
C CYS A 141 14.88 -16.91 -15.68
N GLU A 142 15.78 -16.28 -16.44
CA GLU A 142 16.82 -16.99 -17.22
C GLU A 142 17.69 -17.91 -16.35
N CYS A 143 17.88 -19.15 -16.82
CA CYS A 143 18.77 -20.14 -16.21
C CYS A 143 19.57 -20.88 -17.27
N MET A 144 20.70 -21.46 -16.88
CA MET A 144 21.55 -22.24 -17.77
C MET A 144 21.22 -23.73 -17.64
N MET A 145 20.70 -24.32 -18.71
CA MET A 145 20.36 -25.73 -18.82
C MET A 145 21.37 -26.43 -19.73
N ASN A 146 22.18 -27.33 -19.18
CA ASN A 146 23.25 -28.04 -19.92
C ASN A 146 24.12 -27.11 -20.79
N GLY A 147 24.42 -25.90 -20.30
CA GLY A 147 25.23 -24.89 -21.02
C GLY A 147 24.43 -23.95 -21.94
N LYS A 148 23.15 -24.18 -22.19
CA LYS A 148 22.27 -23.29 -22.96
C LYS A 148 21.46 -22.38 -22.03
N TRP A 149 21.43 -21.09 -22.31
CA TRP A 149 20.52 -20.17 -21.60
C TRP A 149 19.10 -20.37 -22.08
N VAL A 150 18.21 -20.72 -21.14
CA VAL A 150 16.79 -20.98 -21.41
C VAL A 150 15.91 -20.20 -20.43
N ARG A 151 14.64 -20.04 -20.79
CA ARG A 151 13.64 -19.34 -19.99
C ARG A 151 12.62 -20.35 -19.43
N PRO A 152 12.75 -20.78 -18.15
CA PRO A 152 11.90 -21.78 -17.50
C PRO A 152 10.40 -21.49 -17.48
N CYS A 153 10.02 -20.24 -17.74
CA CYS A 153 8.62 -19.83 -17.71
C CYS A 153 7.81 -20.35 -18.90
N ILE A 154 8.46 -20.64 -20.03
CA ILE A 154 7.83 -21.20 -21.25
C ILE A 154 8.44 -22.57 -21.59
N GLU A 155 9.74 -22.73 -21.34
CA GLU A 155 10.46 -23.93 -21.75
C GLU A 155 9.99 -25.18 -20.99
N THR A 156 9.88 -26.29 -21.72
CA THR A 156 9.57 -27.61 -21.19
C THR A 156 10.81 -28.49 -21.15
N ILE A 157 10.79 -29.54 -20.33
CA ILE A 157 11.90 -30.49 -20.26
C ILE A 157 12.05 -31.23 -21.61
N PRO A 158 13.24 -31.17 -22.24
CA PRO A 158 13.47 -31.84 -23.52
C PRO A 158 13.50 -33.36 -23.34
N ALA A 159 12.89 -34.09 -24.28
CA ALA A 159 12.89 -35.56 -24.26
C ALA A 159 14.30 -36.17 -24.43
N THR A 160 15.25 -35.43 -25.02
CA THR A 160 16.64 -35.86 -25.21
C THR A 160 17.38 -36.11 -23.89
N SER A 161 16.95 -35.47 -22.80
CA SER A 161 17.55 -35.63 -21.48
C SER A 161 17.41 -37.04 -20.88
N LEU A 162 16.56 -37.90 -21.45
CA LEU A 162 16.48 -39.33 -21.11
C LEU A 162 17.75 -40.10 -21.52
N ALA A 163 18.40 -39.70 -22.62
CA ALA A 163 19.58 -40.37 -23.16
C ALA A 163 20.89 -39.87 -22.52
N GLU A 164 20.93 -38.61 -22.09
CA GLU A 164 22.13 -37.94 -21.58
C GLU A 164 22.32 -38.06 -20.05
N GLY A 165 21.40 -38.74 -19.35
CA GLY A 165 21.59 -39.21 -17.98
C GLY A 165 21.27 -38.21 -16.86
N GLU A 166 21.41 -36.88 -17.05
CA GLU A 166 21.03 -35.88 -16.03
C GLU A 166 20.81 -34.49 -16.63
N LEU A 167 19.73 -33.80 -16.23
CA LEU A 167 19.45 -32.42 -16.64
C LEU A 167 19.91 -31.44 -15.55
N ILE A 168 20.96 -30.68 -15.81
CA ILE A 168 21.50 -29.71 -14.83
C ILE A 168 21.00 -28.31 -15.16
N LEU A 169 20.28 -27.70 -14.22
CA LEU A 169 19.83 -26.31 -14.29
C LEU A 169 20.58 -25.45 -13.28
N SER A 170 21.47 -24.60 -13.78
CA SER A 170 22.17 -23.59 -12.99
C SER A 170 21.33 -22.31 -12.92
N LEU A 171 20.78 -22.04 -11.75
CA LEU A 171 19.97 -20.86 -11.44
C LEU A 171 20.89 -19.69 -11.10
N LYS A 172 20.55 -18.50 -11.58
CA LYS A 172 21.20 -17.27 -11.13
C LYS A 172 20.96 -17.12 -9.62
N ALA A 173 22.04 -16.95 -8.85
CA ALA A 173 21.92 -16.70 -7.42
C ALA A 173 21.07 -15.45 -7.22
N THR A 174 19.94 -15.57 -6.52
CA THR A 174 19.19 -14.41 -6.08
C THR A 174 20.02 -13.72 -5.01
N THR A 175 20.75 -12.68 -5.40
CA THR A 175 21.60 -11.87 -4.50
C THR A 175 20.79 -10.98 -3.55
N ALA A 176 19.49 -11.25 -3.39
CA ALA A 176 18.70 -10.69 -2.32
C ALA A 176 19.29 -11.21 -1.01
N LYS A 177 20.29 -10.49 -0.49
CA LYS A 177 20.78 -10.63 0.88
C LYS A 177 19.51 -10.65 1.71
N LYS A 178 19.23 -11.79 2.36
CA LYS A 178 18.26 -11.83 3.46
C LYS A 178 18.78 -10.83 4.48
N THR A 179 18.36 -9.58 4.37
CA THR A 179 18.43 -8.66 5.49
C THR A 179 17.53 -9.33 6.52
N ASN A 180 18.14 -9.86 7.58
CA ASN A 180 17.38 -10.49 8.65
C ASN A 180 16.33 -9.49 9.10
N SER A 181 15.06 -9.77 8.79
CA SER A 181 13.91 -8.98 9.23
C SER A 181 13.73 -9.02 10.76
N GLY A 182 14.68 -9.59 11.50
CA GLY A 182 14.69 -9.71 12.95
C GLY A 182 14.99 -8.42 13.71
N THR A 183 15.28 -7.28 13.06
CA THR A 183 15.47 -5.99 13.76
C THR A 183 14.52 -4.89 13.28
N PHE A 184 13.37 -5.26 12.72
CA PHE A 184 12.30 -4.29 12.41
C PHE A 184 11.76 -3.56 13.67
N PHE A 185 12.05 -4.03 14.88
CA PHE A 185 11.72 -3.37 16.15
C PHE A 185 12.94 -2.75 16.86
N SER A 186 13.97 -2.31 16.13
CA SER A 186 14.98 -1.45 16.76
C SER A 186 14.42 -0.04 16.96
N ILE A 187 14.75 0.62 18.07
CA ILE A 187 14.38 2.04 18.34
C ILE A 187 14.79 2.95 17.16
N ARG A 188 15.87 2.59 16.45
CA ARG A 188 16.33 3.28 15.24
C ARG A 188 15.31 3.21 14.09
N SER A 189 14.60 2.08 13.92
CA SER A 189 13.55 1.92 12.90
C SER A 189 12.32 2.79 13.20
N PHE A 190 11.97 2.94 14.49
CA PHE A 190 10.90 3.86 14.91
C PHE A 190 11.27 5.33 14.64
N LEU A 191 12.49 5.74 14.97
CA LEU A 191 12.97 7.10 14.72
C LEU A 191 13.05 7.41 13.21
N MET A 192 13.50 6.46 12.40
CA MET A 192 13.57 6.68 10.95
C MET A 192 12.18 6.72 10.29
N GLY A 193 11.24 5.90 10.76
CA GLY A 193 9.83 5.94 10.33
C GLY A 193 9.16 7.26 10.68
N PHE A 194 9.41 7.77 11.90
CA PHE A 194 8.91 9.07 12.35
C PHE A 194 9.52 10.23 11.55
N TYR A 195 10.83 10.18 11.28
CA TYR A 195 11.52 11.20 10.50
C TYR A 195 10.97 11.29 9.06
N ASN A 196 10.69 10.16 8.41
CA ASN A 196 10.10 10.16 7.06
C ASN A 196 8.67 10.72 7.05
N ASN A 197 7.86 10.47 8.09
CA ASN A 197 6.51 11.02 8.19
C ASN A 197 6.54 12.55 8.42
N ILE A 198 7.44 13.03 9.29
CA ILE A 198 7.67 14.47 9.51
C ILE A 198 8.21 15.15 8.26
N LEU A 199 9.15 14.53 7.53
CA LEU A 199 9.72 15.11 6.32
C LEU A 199 8.65 15.25 5.23
N GLY A 200 7.76 14.27 5.10
CA GLY A 200 6.59 14.36 4.23
C GLY A 200 5.70 15.55 4.60
N MET A 201 5.38 15.71 5.89
CA MET A 201 4.54 16.80 6.39
C MET A 201 5.19 18.19 6.16
N LEU A 202 6.50 18.32 6.39
CA LEU A 202 7.25 19.55 6.07
C LEU A 202 7.27 19.85 4.57
N GLY A 203 7.37 18.82 3.72
CA GLY A 203 7.20 18.92 2.28
C GLY A 203 5.85 19.54 1.92
N PHE A 204 4.76 19.02 2.48
CA PHE A 204 3.40 19.54 2.25
C PHE A 204 3.24 21.00 2.70
N PHE A 205 3.83 21.41 3.83
CA PHE A 205 3.80 22.82 4.24
C PHE A 205 4.51 23.75 3.24
N LYS A 206 5.67 23.33 2.72
CA LYS A 206 6.41 24.12 1.72
C LYS A 206 5.65 24.21 0.41
N PHE A 207 5.00 23.12 -0.03
CA PHE A 207 4.13 23.12 -1.20
C PHE A 207 2.90 24.02 -1.00
N ARG A 208 2.25 23.96 0.16
CA ARG A 208 1.10 24.82 0.48
C ARG A 208 1.45 26.31 0.43
N LYS A 209 2.62 26.71 0.97
CA LYS A 209 3.10 28.09 0.86
C LYS A 209 3.34 28.53 -0.59
N ARG A 210 3.88 27.67 -1.45
CA ARG A 210 4.06 27.98 -2.88
C ARG A 210 2.74 28.08 -3.64
N ALA A 211 1.79 27.19 -3.34
CA ALA A 211 0.47 27.22 -3.95
C ALA A 211 -0.30 28.51 -3.61
N ASN A 212 -0.22 28.98 -2.36
CA ASN A 212 -0.83 30.25 -1.96
C ASN A 212 -0.24 31.44 -2.72
N LYS A 213 1.09 31.51 -2.88
CA LYS A 213 1.73 32.59 -3.66
C LYS A 213 1.27 32.59 -5.12
N ASN A 214 1.26 31.43 -5.77
CA ASN A 214 0.77 31.32 -7.15
C ASN A 214 -0.71 31.70 -7.28
N TRP A 215 -1.51 31.48 -6.24
CA TRP A 215 -2.91 31.88 -6.22
C TRP A 215 -3.06 33.41 -6.05
N GLU A 216 -2.31 34.00 -5.13
CA GLU A 216 -2.25 35.46 -4.91
C GLU A 216 -1.84 36.19 -6.21
N GLU A 217 -0.78 35.71 -6.89
CA GLU A 217 -0.32 36.27 -8.17
C GLU A 217 -1.42 36.20 -9.26
N ARG A 218 -2.20 35.11 -9.30
CA ARG A 218 -3.33 34.99 -10.24
C ARG A 218 -4.45 35.96 -9.89
N GLN A 219 -4.79 36.10 -8.62
CA GLN A 219 -5.81 37.04 -8.17
C GLN A 219 -5.41 38.49 -8.48
N GLU A 220 -4.14 38.85 -8.28
CA GLU A 220 -3.63 40.17 -8.66
C GLU A 220 -3.73 40.42 -10.17
N TYR A 221 -3.38 39.43 -10.99
CA TYR A 221 -3.49 39.53 -12.45
C TYR A 221 -4.95 39.67 -12.93
N GLU A 222 -5.86 38.87 -12.38
CA GLU A 222 -7.31 38.97 -12.66
C GLU A 222 -7.86 40.35 -12.29
N ASN A 223 -7.46 40.88 -11.12
CA ASN A 223 -7.85 42.23 -10.68
C ASN A 223 -7.29 43.34 -11.60
N LEU A 224 -6.07 43.20 -12.11
CA LEU A 224 -5.49 44.15 -13.07
C LEU A 224 -6.24 44.13 -14.41
N ILE A 225 -6.63 42.96 -14.91
CA ILE A 225 -7.45 42.83 -16.11
C ILE A 225 -8.83 43.46 -15.90
N ALA A 226 -9.46 43.22 -14.75
CA ALA A 226 -10.76 43.79 -14.41
C ALA A 226 -10.70 45.33 -14.41
N LYS A 227 -9.66 45.94 -13.83
CA LYS A 227 -9.45 47.40 -13.83
C LYS A 227 -9.29 47.96 -15.25
N LYS A 228 -8.40 47.37 -16.07
CA LYS A 228 -8.19 47.80 -17.46
C LYS A 228 -9.46 47.66 -18.31
N THR A 229 -10.25 46.63 -18.06
CA THR A 229 -11.52 46.40 -18.78
C THR A 229 -12.57 47.43 -18.38
N ALA A 230 -12.67 47.77 -17.08
CA ALA A 230 -13.55 48.82 -16.59
C ALA A 230 -13.18 50.19 -17.16
N GLU A 231 -11.88 50.55 -17.18
CA GLU A 231 -11.38 51.78 -17.79
C GLU A 231 -11.71 51.86 -19.29
N LYS A 232 -11.48 50.77 -20.03
CA LYS A 232 -11.82 50.69 -21.47
C LYS A 232 -13.32 50.83 -21.71
N LYS A 233 -14.16 50.29 -20.82
CA LYS A 233 -15.63 50.42 -20.90
C LYS A 233 -16.07 51.86 -20.64
N LEU A 234 -15.49 52.52 -19.63
CA LEU A 234 -15.75 53.93 -19.33
C LEU A 234 -15.34 54.84 -20.50
N LEU A 235 -14.18 54.60 -21.12
CA LEU A 235 -13.72 55.35 -22.29
C LEU A 235 -14.68 55.20 -23.48
N LYS A 236 -15.14 53.98 -23.76
CA LYS A 236 -16.15 53.74 -24.82
C LYS A 236 -17.47 54.44 -24.53
N GLN A 237 -17.94 54.42 -23.29
CA GLN A 237 -19.16 55.14 -22.89
C GLN A 237 -18.99 56.66 -23.05
N LYS A 238 -17.82 57.21 -22.70
CA LYS A 238 -17.52 58.63 -22.91
C LYS A 238 -17.48 58.99 -24.40
N GLN A 239 -16.82 58.20 -25.23
CA GLN A 239 -16.79 58.40 -26.68
C GLN A 239 -18.20 58.37 -27.29
N GLN A 240 -19.02 57.40 -26.91
CA GLN A 240 -20.42 57.34 -27.36
C GLN A 240 -21.22 58.56 -26.91
N PHE A 241 -21.01 59.03 -25.69
CA PHE A 241 -21.65 60.25 -25.18
C PHE A 241 -21.21 61.50 -25.95
N ASP A 242 -19.91 61.65 -26.21
CA ASP A 242 -19.35 62.76 -26.99
C ASP A 242 -19.83 62.72 -28.45
N GLU A 243 -19.93 61.53 -29.06
CA GLU A 243 -20.51 61.33 -30.40
C GLU A 243 -21.99 61.73 -30.46
N LEU A 244 -22.79 61.38 -29.45
CA LEU A 244 -24.19 61.80 -29.36
C LEU A 244 -24.33 63.32 -29.20
N ASN A 245 -23.43 63.94 -28.43
CA ASN A 245 -23.46 65.38 -28.21
C ASN A 245 -22.96 66.18 -29.43
N ASN A 246 -21.98 65.67 -30.17
CA ASN A 246 -21.39 66.33 -31.34
C ASN A 246 -22.11 66.00 -32.67
N GLY A 247 -22.69 64.80 -32.79
CA GLY A 247 -23.40 64.32 -33.98
C GLY A 247 -24.78 64.94 -34.20
N GLY A 248 -25.30 65.71 -33.24
CA GLY A 248 -26.58 66.43 -33.37
C GLY A 248 -26.55 67.63 -34.33
N GLY A 249 -25.40 68.01 -34.89
CA GLY A 249 -25.26 69.17 -35.80
C GLY A 249 -25.14 68.84 -37.29
N GLY A 250 -25.09 67.56 -37.68
CA GLY A 250 -24.90 67.13 -39.08
C GLY A 250 -26.21 67.02 -39.84
N SER A 251 -26.71 68.14 -40.37
CA SER A 251 -27.85 68.22 -41.30
C SER A 251 -27.74 67.20 -42.44
N GLY A 252 -28.81 66.44 -42.65
CA GLY A 252 -28.91 65.38 -43.66
C GLY A 252 -28.60 65.85 -45.08
N GLY A 253 -27.53 65.29 -45.66
CA GLY A 253 -27.36 65.21 -47.11
C GLY A 253 -27.99 63.89 -47.58
N ALA A 254 -29.18 63.98 -48.18
CA ALA A 254 -29.84 62.83 -48.79
C ALA A 254 -28.96 62.22 -49.91
N PRO A 255 -28.76 60.89 -49.94
CA PRO A 255 -28.06 60.26 -51.06
C PRO A 255 -28.94 60.35 -52.31
N GLY A 256 -28.55 61.22 -53.24
CA GLY A 256 -29.19 61.34 -54.55
C GLY A 256 -29.10 60.02 -55.31
N MET A 257 -30.26 59.46 -55.65
CA MET A 257 -30.36 58.38 -56.63
C MET A 257 -30.24 58.98 -58.03
N ALA A 258 -29.18 58.60 -58.74
CA ALA A 258 -29.05 58.75 -60.19
C ALA A 258 -28.40 57.48 -60.74
#